data_AF-A0A699R5F8-F1
#
_entry.id   AF-A0A699R5F8-F1
#
_cell.length_a   1.000
_cell.length_b   1.000
_cell.length_c   1.000
_cell.angle_alpha   90.00
_cell.angle_beta   90.00
_cell.angle_gamma   90.00
#
_symmetry.space_group_name_H-M   'P 1'
#
loop_
_entity.id
_entity.type
_entity.pdbx_description
1 polymer ?
#
loop_
_entity_poly.entity_id
_entity_poly.type
_entity_poly.pdbx_seq_one_letter_code
_entity_poly.pdbx_strand_id
1 'polypeptide(L)'
;GDIHAPEFIYHGSLPGKSMQIISALQVCTLLSHGCEGFLATIHDTTSEVPSIHDQPIVSEFLDVFPDELPGIPPVREVEFNIELIPGSEPISKAPYRMAPIELKDQLQELLERGFIRPKEHEDHLRTVLQTLR
;
A
#
# COMPACT_ATOMS: atom_id res chain seq x y z
N GLY A 1 -13.42 30.99 8.40
CA GLY A 1 -13.42 29.52 8.62
C GLY A 1 -13.25 28.87 7.27
N ASP A 2 -12.42 27.83 7.22
CA ASP A 2 -12.24 27.03 6.02
C ASP A 2 -13.58 26.38 5.62
N ILE A 3 -14.01 26.62 4.37
CA ILE A 3 -15.25 26.07 3.81
C ILE A 3 -15.15 24.56 3.57
N HIS A 4 -13.94 24.00 3.60
CA HIS A 4 -13.68 22.57 3.41
C HIS A 4 -13.51 21.81 4.75
N ALA A 5 -13.44 22.51 5.88
CA ALA A 5 -13.34 21.92 7.22
C ALA A 5 -14.07 22.81 8.26
N PRO A 6 -15.41 22.76 8.32
CA PRO A 6 -16.16 23.49 9.34
C PRO A 6 -15.76 23.01 10.75
N GLU A 7 -15.38 23.95 11.62
CA GLU A 7 -15.13 23.68 13.04
C GLU A 7 -16.46 23.45 13.75
N PHE A 8 -16.82 22.19 13.97
CA PHE A 8 -17.92 21.83 14.84
C PHE A 8 -17.41 21.66 16.28
N ILE A 9 -17.88 22.52 17.19
CA ILE A 9 -17.61 22.39 18.62
C ILE A 9 -18.77 21.63 19.26
N TYR A 10 -18.51 20.42 19.73
CA TYR A 10 -19.48 19.60 20.45
C TYR A 10 -19.26 19.72 21.96
N HIS A 11 -20.28 20.16 22.69
CA HIS A 11 -20.28 20.14 24.14
C HIS A 11 -21.00 18.89 24.63
N GLY A 12 -20.25 17.93 25.21
CA GLY A 12 -20.85 16.80 25.90
C GLY A 12 -21.55 17.28 27.18
N SER A 13 -22.82 16.92 27.36
CA SER A 13 -23.51 17.06 28.65
C SER A 13 -23.58 15.70 29.33
N LEU A 14 -23.36 15.67 30.66
CA LEU A 14 -23.62 14.46 31.44
C LEU A 14 -25.14 14.25 31.46
N PRO A 15 -25.67 13.14 30.93
CA PRO A 15 -27.11 12.99 30.85
C PRO A 15 -27.65 12.78 32.27
N GLY A 16 -28.51 13.69 32.75
CA GLY A 16 -29.25 13.54 34.01
C GLY A 16 -30.27 12.39 34.00
N LYS A 17 -30.32 11.61 32.91
CA LYS A 17 -31.19 10.46 32.67
C LYS A 17 -30.36 9.32 32.06
N SER A 18 -30.78 8.07 32.25
CA SER A 18 -30.11 6.91 31.65
C SER A 18 -30.05 7.03 30.12
N MET A 19 -28.86 6.79 29.56
CA MET A 19 -28.65 6.71 28.11
C MET A 19 -29.36 5.46 27.58
N GLN A 20 -30.27 5.63 26.63
CA GLN A 20 -31.00 4.51 26.04
C GLN A 20 -30.19 3.91 24.89
N ILE A 21 -29.68 2.71 25.10
CA ILE A 21 -28.99 1.95 24.05
C ILE A 21 -30.07 1.21 23.25
N ILE A 22 -30.01 1.32 21.92
CA ILE A 22 -30.90 0.63 20.99
C ILE A 22 -30.07 -0.25 20.04
N SER A 23 -30.69 -1.29 19.51
CA SER A 23 -30.06 -2.20 18.54
C SER A 23 -29.93 -1.56 17.15
N ALA A 24 -29.03 -2.09 16.32
CA ALA A 24 -28.87 -1.64 14.93
C ALA A 24 -30.15 -1.77 14.10
N LEU A 25 -30.96 -2.81 14.33
CA LEU A 25 -32.27 -2.97 13.66
C LEU A 25 -33.21 -1.82 14.00
N GLN A 26 -33.24 -1.39 15.27
CA GLN A 26 -34.05 -0.26 15.70
C GLN A 26 -33.56 1.05 15.09
N VAL A 27 -32.24 1.25 14.98
CA VAL A 27 -31.67 2.40 14.25
C VAL A 27 -32.16 2.39 12.80
N CYS A 28 -32.08 1.26 12.09
CA CYS A 28 -32.58 1.13 10.72
C CYS A 28 -34.07 1.50 10.61
N THR A 29 -34.91 1.05 11.55
CA THR A 29 -36.34 1.43 11.55
C THR A 29 -36.54 2.92 11.74
N LEU A 30 -35.84 3.56 12.68
CA LEU A 30 -35.97 5.00 12.94
C LEU A 30 -35.53 5.84 11.74
N LEU A 31 -34.42 5.45 11.09
CA LEU A 31 -33.96 6.10 9.86
C LEU A 31 -35.00 5.96 8.74
N SER A 32 -35.64 4.80 8.60
CA SER A 32 -36.71 4.59 7.60
C SER A 32 -37.97 5.42 7.85
N HIS A 33 -38.21 5.83 9.11
CA HIS A 33 -39.28 6.74 9.50
C HIS A 33 -38.90 8.23 9.35
N GLY A 34 -37.74 8.53 8.78
CA GLY A 34 -37.29 9.90 8.51
C GLY A 34 -36.56 10.57 9.66
N CYS A 35 -36.13 9.82 10.68
CA CYS A 35 -35.25 10.37 11.72
C CYS A 35 -33.83 10.61 11.16
N GLU A 36 -33.20 11.69 11.57
CA GLU A 36 -31.77 11.94 11.30
C GLU A 36 -30.90 11.14 12.25
N GLY A 37 -29.84 10.51 11.72
CA GLY A 37 -28.86 9.76 12.49
C GLY A 37 -27.46 10.28 12.21
N PHE A 38 -26.64 10.37 13.26
CA PHE A 38 -25.24 10.77 13.16
C PHE A 38 -24.36 9.61 13.61
N LEU A 39 -23.33 9.30 12.82
CA LEU A 39 -22.27 8.38 13.22
C LEU A 39 -21.14 9.19 13.85
N ALA A 40 -20.92 9.00 15.14
CA ALA A 40 -19.76 9.55 15.83
C ALA A 40 -18.78 8.40 16.10
N THR A 41 -17.51 8.63 15.80
CA THR A 41 -16.42 7.70 16.14
C THR A 41 -15.56 8.35 17.21
N ILE A 42 -15.34 7.64 18.31
CA ILE A 42 -14.41 8.06 19.36
C ILE A 42 -13.06 7.46 19.01
N HIS A 43 -12.07 8.31 18.76
CA HIS A 43 -10.69 7.91 18.60
C HIS A 43 -9.93 8.31 19.87
N ASP A 44 -9.22 7.35 20.47
CA ASP A 44 -8.30 7.66 21.56
C ASP A 44 -7.02 8.24 20.96
N THR A 45 -6.76 9.52 21.21
CA THR A 45 -5.54 10.21 20.74
C THR A 45 -4.31 9.91 21.60
N THR A 46 -4.49 9.18 22.71
CA THR A 46 -3.39 8.77 23.59
C THR A 46 -2.84 7.37 23.26
N SER A 47 -3.54 6.62 22.41
CA SER A 47 -3.06 5.34 21.88
C SER A 47 -1.95 5.57 20.86
N GLU A 48 -0.84 4.82 20.98
CA GLU A 48 0.10 4.67 19.87
C GLU A 48 -0.66 4.19 18.62
N VAL A 49 -0.22 4.67 17.45
CA VAL A 49 -0.80 4.25 16.17
C VAL A 49 -0.62 2.73 16.06
N PRO A 50 -1.70 1.94 15.91
CA PRO A 50 -1.60 0.49 15.85
C PRO A 50 -0.66 0.10 14.71
N SER A 51 0.25 -0.83 14.99
CA SER A 51 1.06 -1.44 13.97
C SER A 51 0.17 -2.19 12.98
N ILE A 52 0.60 -2.29 11.72
CA ILE A 52 -0.10 -3.17 10.75
C ILE A 52 -0.16 -4.60 11.27
N HIS A 53 0.81 -5.03 12.09
CA HIS A 53 0.84 -6.36 12.70
C HIS A 53 -0.23 -6.56 13.79
N ASP A 54 -0.84 -5.48 14.30
CA ASP A 54 -1.94 -5.55 15.26
C ASP A 54 -3.29 -5.84 14.56
N GLN A 55 -3.33 -5.76 13.23
CA GLN A 55 -4.52 -6.13 12.47
C GLN A 55 -4.69 -7.66 12.48
N PRO A 56 -5.87 -8.19 12.87
CA PRO A 56 -6.10 -9.64 12.97
C PRO A 56 -5.79 -10.42 11.69
N ILE A 57 -6.02 -9.81 10.53
CA ILE A 57 -5.72 -10.44 9.23
C ILE A 57 -4.20 -10.51 8.98
N VAL A 58 -3.43 -9.49 9.38
CA VAL A 58 -1.99 -9.45 9.16
C VAL A 58 -1.28 -10.43 10.11
N SER A 59 -1.75 -10.51 11.36
CA SER A 59 -1.21 -11.45 12.35
C SER A 59 -1.49 -12.92 12.00
N GLU A 60 -2.59 -13.20 11.28
CA GLU A 60 -2.89 -14.55 10.77
C GLU A 60 -1.98 -14.94 9.58
N PHE A 61 -1.52 -13.98 8.78
CA PHE A 61 -0.77 -14.21 7.53
C PHE A 61 0.59 -13.47 7.51
N LEU A 62 1.38 -13.57 8.59
CA LEU A 62 2.67 -12.89 8.70
C LEU A 62 3.68 -13.29 7.60
N ASP A 63 3.56 -14.50 7.06
CA ASP A 63 4.37 -15.00 5.95
C ASP A 63 4.03 -14.35 4.60
N VAL A 64 2.81 -13.83 4.44
CA VAL A 64 2.35 -13.09 3.26
C VAL A 64 2.73 -11.61 3.34
N PHE A 65 2.90 -11.07 4.56
CA PHE A 65 3.25 -9.67 4.82
C PHE A 65 4.62 -9.53 5.51
N PRO A 66 5.73 -10.02 4.91
CA PRO A 66 7.06 -9.81 5.47
C PRO A 66 7.50 -8.35 5.28
N ASP A 67 8.32 -7.84 6.20
CA ASP A 67 8.93 -6.50 6.09
C ASP A 67 9.80 -6.36 4.83
N GLU A 68 10.37 -7.46 4.36
CA GLU A 68 11.16 -7.55 3.14
C GLU A 68 10.71 -8.71 2.25
N LEU A 69 10.69 -8.50 0.93
CA LEU A 69 10.29 -9.53 -0.03
C LEU A 69 11.33 -10.67 -0.09
N PRO A 70 10.89 -11.95 -0.12
CA PRO A 70 11.77 -13.12 -0.06
C PRO A 70 12.58 -13.40 -1.34
N GLY A 71 12.75 -12.41 -2.22
CA GLY A 71 13.42 -12.56 -3.52
C GLY A 71 12.49 -13.06 -4.64
N ILE A 72 13.08 -13.59 -5.72
CA ILE A 72 12.29 -14.12 -6.85
C ILE A 72 11.39 -15.26 -6.36
N PRO A 73 10.09 -15.27 -6.72
CA PRO A 73 9.23 -16.40 -6.46
C PRO A 73 9.86 -17.72 -6.95
N PRO A 74 9.68 -18.84 -6.23
CA PRO A 74 10.12 -20.13 -6.71
C PRO A 74 9.55 -20.42 -8.11
N VAL A 75 10.25 -21.29 -8.86
CA VAL A 75 9.79 -21.76 -10.16
C VAL A 75 8.36 -22.29 -10.00
N ARG A 76 7.41 -21.61 -10.63
CA ARG A 76 6.00 -22.03 -10.60
C ARG A 76 5.81 -23.16 -11.61
N GLU A 77 4.86 -24.05 -11.33
CA GLU A 77 4.47 -25.12 -12.28
C GLU A 77 3.93 -24.55 -13.60
N VAL A 78 3.45 -23.31 -13.57
CA VAL A 78 2.96 -22.59 -14.75
C VAL A 78 4.02 -21.58 -15.20
N GLU A 79 4.45 -21.71 -16.44
CA GLU A 79 5.34 -20.76 -17.09
C GLU A 79 4.56 -19.52 -17.55
N PHE A 80 5.04 -18.33 -17.17
CA PHE A 80 4.49 -17.07 -17.66
C PHE A 80 5.11 -16.74 -19.01
N ASN A 81 4.30 -16.86 -20.07
CA ASN A 81 4.71 -16.50 -21.43
C ASN A 81 4.23 -15.09 -21.78
N ILE A 82 5.12 -14.29 -22.38
CA ILE A 82 4.74 -13.01 -22.98
C ILE A 82 4.38 -13.28 -24.44
N GLU A 83 3.08 -13.35 -24.73
CA GLU A 83 2.60 -13.50 -26.10
C GLU A 83 2.71 -12.16 -26.85
N LEU A 84 3.37 -12.19 -28.01
CA LEU A 84 3.50 -11.01 -28.87
C LEU A 84 2.39 -11.01 -29.92
N ILE A 85 1.85 -9.83 -30.20
CA ILE A 85 0.96 -9.64 -31.35
C ILE A 85 1.77 -9.95 -32.63
N PRO A 86 1.26 -10.78 -33.56
CA PRO A 86 1.97 -11.08 -34.80
C PRO A 86 2.41 -9.81 -35.54
N GLY A 87 3.68 -9.76 -35.95
CA GLY A 87 4.29 -8.59 -36.58
C GLY A 87 4.88 -7.56 -35.62
N SER A 88 4.88 -7.82 -34.31
CA SER A 88 5.58 -6.97 -33.32
C SER A 88 7.09 -7.14 -33.42
N GLU A 89 7.83 -6.04 -33.45
CA GLU A 89 9.30 -6.02 -33.46
C GLU A 89 9.86 -5.62 -32.08
N PRO A 90 11.06 -6.10 -31.70
CA PRO A 90 11.72 -5.66 -30.47
C PRO A 90 11.97 -4.16 -30.45
N ILE A 91 11.72 -3.53 -29.30
CA ILE A 91 11.95 -2.09 -29.11
C ILE A 91 13.35 -1.87 -28.54
N SER A 92 14.14 -1.04 -29.21
CA SER A 92 15.41 -0.52 -28.70
C SER A 92 15.32 1.00 -28.54
N LYS A 93 15.46 1.49 -27.30
CA LYS A 93 15.42 2.92 -26.98
C LYS A 93 16.59 3.25 -26.06
N ALA A 94 17.21 4.41 -26.28
CA ALA A 94 18.24 4.91 -25.40
C ALA A 94 17.67 5.17 -23.99
N PRO A 95 18.41 4.88 -22.90
CA PRO A 95 18.01 5.24 -21.55
C PRO A 95 17.82 6.76 -21.39
N TYR A 96 16.88 7.15 -20.54
CA TYR A 96 16.68 8.56 -20.19
C TYR A 96 17.84 9.07 -19.30
N ARG A 97 18.16 10.37 -19.39
CA ARG A 97 19.17 10.99 -18.52
C ARG A 97 18.58 11.16 -17.11
N MET A 98 19.09 10.38 -16.15
CA MET A 98 18.71 10.46 -14.73
C MET A 98 19.93 10.76 -13.86
N ALA A 99 19.71 11.23 -12.63
CA ALA A 99 20.79 11.42 -11.67
C ALA A 99 21.43 10.06 -11.33
N PRO A 100 22.77 9.91 -11.46
CA PRO A 100 23.47 8.63 -11.31
C PRO A 100 23.26 7.86 -10.01
N ILE A 101 23.14 8.58 -8.90
CA ILE A 101 23.47 8.03 -7.58
C ILE A 101 22.34 7.14 -7.03
N GLU A 102 21.09 7.58 -7.15
CA GLU A 102 19.93 6.88 -6.58
C GLU A 102 19.58 5.61 -7.38
N LEU A 103 19.71 5.66 -8.71
CA LEU A 103 19.43 4.52 -9.58
C LEU A 103 20.42 3.38 -9.38
N LYS A 104 21.69 3.72 -9.09
CA LYS A 104 22.75 2.72 -8.90
C LYS A 104 22.46 1.85 -7.68
N ASP A 105 22.11 2.47 -6.57
CA ASP A 105 21.87 1.75 -5.31
C ASP A 105 20.65 0.83 -5.44
N GLN A 106 19.58 1.30 -6.10
CA GLN A 106 18.41 0.47 -6.40
C GLN A 106 18.73 -0.72 -7.31
N LEU A 107 19.52 -0.51 -8.38
CA LEU A 107 19.92 -1.60 -9.28
C LEU A 107 20.80 -2.62 -8.57
N GLN A 108 21.69 -2.18 -7.69
CA GLN A 108 22.54 -3.05 -6.89
C GLN A 108 21.70 -3.90 -5.94
N GLU A 109 20.75 -3.30 -5.23
CA GLU A 109 19.82 -4.02 -4.35
C GLU A 109 19.02 -5.08 -5.11
N LEU A 110 18.48 -4.74 -6.29
CA LEU A 110 17.72 -5.68 -7.12
C LEU A 110 18.58 -6.85 -7.64
N LEU A 111 19.87 -6.60 -7.93
CA LEU A 111 20.83 -7.64 -8.32
C LEU A 111 21.16 -8.56 -7.14
N GLU A 112 21.41 -7.99 -5.96
CA GLU A 112 21.75 -8.74 -4.74
C GLU A 112 20.58 -9.59 -4.25
N ARG A 113 19.36 -9.06 -4.34
CA ARG A 113 18.11 -9.81 -4.07
C ARG A 113 17.75 -10.79 -5.19
N GLY A 114 18.51 -10.78 -6.28
CA GLY A 114 18.36 -11.71 -7.41
C GLY A 114 17.20 -11.41 -8.34
N PHE A 115 16.38 -10.37 -8.10
CA PHE A 115 15.21 -10.01 -8.91
C PHE A 115 15.53 -9.73 -10.37
N ILE A 116 16.73 -9.24 -10.64
CA ILE A 116 17.24 -9.01 -12.00
C ILE A 116 18.55 -9.75 -12.19
N ARG A 117 18.83 -10.11 -13.45
CA ARG A 117 20.08 -10.76 -13.85
C ARG A 117 20.58 -10.12 -15.14
N PRO A 118 21.89 -9.81 -15.25
CA PRO A 118 22.46 -9.41 -16.53
C PRO A 118 22.24 -10.52 -17.57
N LYS A 119 21.74 -10.15 -18.76
CA LYS A 119 21.71 -11.08 -19.89
C LYS A 119 23.10 -11.14 -20.55
N GLU A 120 23.46 -12.31 -21.10
CA GLU A 120 24.77 -12.60 -21.69
C GLU A 120 25.04 -11.94 -23.06
N HIS A 121 24.54 -10.73 -23.32
CA HIS A 121 25.10 -9.93 -24.41
C HIS A 121 25.24 -8.47 -24.00
N GLU A 122 26.51 -8.09 -23.91
CA GLU A 122 27.08 -6.74 -23.89
C GLU A 122 26.82 -5.94 -22.61
N ASP A 123 27.81 -6.00 -21.71
CA ASP A 123 28.62 -4.91 -21.13
C ASP A 123 28.01 -3.54 -20.81
N HIS A 124 26.81 -3.19 -21.26
CA HIS A 124 26.14 -1.93 -21.01
C HIS A 124 25.75 -1.73 -19.55
N LEU A 125 25.21 -2.74 -18.85
CA LEU A 125 24.85 -2.57 -17.44
C LEU A 125 26.09 -2.39 -16.55
N ARG A 126 27.16 -3.17 -16.80
CA ARG A 126 28.43 -2.97 -16.10
C ARG A 126 29.09 -1.64 -16.46
N THR A 127 29.07 -1.25 -17.73
CA THR A 127 29.62 0.04 -18.21
C THR A 127 28.85 1.21 -17.63
N VAL A 128 27.51 1.16 -17.57
CA VAL A 128 26.68 2.19 -16.92
C VAL A 128 27.04 2.26 -15.44
N LEU A 129 27.04 1.15 -14.71
CA LEU A 129 27.40 1.15 -13.27
C LEU A 129 28.83 1.63 -13.01
N GLN A 130 29.79 1.35 -13.90
CA GLN A 130 31.18 1.82 -13.80
C GLN A 130 31.37 3.29 -14.19
N THR A 131 30.57 3.81 -15.13
CA THR A 131 30.61 5.21 -15.58
C THR A 131 29.96 6.15 -14.55
N LEU A 132 29.09 5.64 -13.69
CA LEU A 132 28.44 6.39 -12.59
C LEU A 132 29.29 6.42 -11.30
N ARG A 133 30.61 6.22 -11.40
CA ARG A 133 31.58 6.29 -10.29
C ARG A 133 32.39 7.58 -10.37
#